data_AF-A0A965U4A4-F1
#
_entry.id   AF-A0A965U4A4-F1
#
_cell.length_a   1.000
_cell.length_b   1.000
_cell.length_c   1.000
_cell.angle_alpha   90.00
_cell.angle_beta   90.00
_cell.angle_gamma   90.00
#
_symmetry.space_group_name_H-M   'P 1'
#
loop_
_entity.id
_entity.type
_entity.pdbx_description
1 polymer ?
#
loop_
_entity_poly.entity_id
_entity_poly.type
_entity_poly.pdbx_seq_one_letter_code
_entity_poly.pdbx_strand_id
1 'polypeptide(L)'
;MSSLILLWEDTGMQKGKRILLILFAGVLALALALGAGVALYLSAMKSNPMQAFETPIPSPSPTIAPEASAMPMPSPTLSPEEELAQTADRDFMKNRVNILMLGWDQSPEREDEGSALYRDESNNFRSDVIMVLSVDFEAGDVHLISIPRDTMASIYNVTGRWKINAAFAKGGSVNGDGFHYAIETVQNLLGIPISHYAGVDMAGLKAVVDAMGGVDYDVDVRITLNGRVLETGFQHLDGQQVLDYCRARKGISTDVGRADRQQRMLFAILSQLKSRDQLKNLPKVYLSVQDKVHTDLNLEQIAALTLFAMDLDLEADLHRYTLEGEYISDTPYSGASYYVLDTDKLKAFVNDLFGIEIQPDYRFDYRYVEADKAAASGMAYVGFADYLATQVLNDPYAFQQYGVSEAAEIVRGMAERNIPVDWSEEKAEKALQQPLDKLAIEAATQELANRLYAFCVAYNITQAQVSKQMVPAALYDLLPPGYAYYGS
;
A
#
# COMPACT_ATOMS: atom_id res chain seq x y z
N MET A 1 -62.82 -7.19 -17.05
CA MET A 1 -62.69 -8.64 -16.84
C MET A 1 -63.89 -9.44 -17.36
N SER A 2 -65.14 -8.97 -17.24
CA SER A 2 -66.33 -9.74 -17.65
C SER A 2 -66.51 -9.98 -19.17
N SER A 3 -65.96 -9.12 -20.03
CA SER A 3 -66.11 -9.25 -21.49
C SER A 3 -65.08 -10.17 -22.17
N LEU A 4 -63.98 -10.49 -21.49
CA LEU A 4 -62.95 -11.44 -21.95
C LEU A 4 -63.31 -12.90 -21.61
N ILE A 5 -64.21 -13.10 -20.64
CA ILE A 5 -64.68 -14.42 -20.20
C ILE A 5 -65.69 -15.01 -21.20
N LEU A 6 -66.51 -14.16 -21.83
CA LEU A 6 -67.57 -14.60 -22.76
C LEU A 6 -67.07 -14.99 -24.15
N LEU A 7 -65.91 -14.49 -24.60
CA LEU A 7 -65.29 -14.88 -25.88
C LEU A 7 -64.58 -16.25 -25.83
N TRP A 8 -64.59 -16.93 -24.68
CA TRP A 8 -63.77 -18.13 -24.40
C TRP A 8 -64.56 -19.40 -24.08
N GLU A 9 -65.90 -19.32 -24.03
CA GLU A 9 -66.75 -20.51 -23.77
C GLU A 9 -66.92 -21.43 -24.99
N ASP A 10 -66.67 -20.93 -26.21
CA ASP A 10 -67.05 -21.61 -27.47
C ASP A 10 -65.98 -22.55 -28.07
N THR A 11 -64.85 -22.79 -27.38
CA THR A 11 -63.66 -23.45 -27.96
C THR A 11 -63.50 -24.95 -27.64
N GLY A 12 -64.47 -25.60 -26.99
CA GLY A 12 -64.44 -27.07 -26.76
C GLY A 12 -63.27 -27.61 -25.89
N MET A 13 -62.47 -26.73 -25.29
CA MET A 13 -61.25 -27.11 -24.56
C MET A 13 -61.56 -27.73 -23.18
N GLN A 14 -61.04 -28.93 -22.89
CA GLN A 14 -61.27 -29.64 -21.61
C GLN A 14 -60.85 -28.81 -20.38
N LYS A 15 -61.64 -28.86 -19.29
CA LYS A 15 -61.42 -28.10 -18.03
C LYS A 15 -59.98 -28.14 -17.51
N GLY A 16 -59.30 -29.30 -17.62
CA GLY A 16 -57.90 -29.45 -17.19
C GLY A 16 -56.90 -28.58 -17.97
N LYS A 17 -57.08 -28.43 -19.29
CA LYS A 17 -56.22 -27.55 -20.12
C LYS A 17 -56.46 -26.06 -19.83
N ARG A 18 -57.68 -25.69 -19.42
CA ARG A 18 -58.03 -24.30 -19.03
C ARG A 18 -57.34 -23.88 -17.74
N ILE A 19 -57.35 -24.74 -16.72
CA ILE A 19 -56.67 -24.49 -15.45
C ILE A 19 -55.15 -24.36 -15.69
N LEU A 20 -54.57 -25.22 -16.53
CA LEU A 20 -53.15 -25.18 -16.87
C LEU A 20 -52.74 -23.86 -17.56
N LEU A 21 -53.55 -23.36 -18.49
CA LEU A 21 -53.31 -22.08 -19.19
C LEU A 21 -53.40 -20.87 -18.26
N ILE A 22 -54.36 -20.86 -17.32
CA ILE A 22 -54.50 -19.79 -16.33
C ILE A 22 -53.30 -19.79 -15.37
N LEU A 23 -52.86 -20.96 -14.91
CA LEU A 23 -51.66 -21.09 -14.08
C LEU A 23 -50.41 -20.63 -14.85
N PHE A 24 -50.26 -21.05 -16.11
CA PHE A 24 -49.15 -20.62 -16.95
C PHE A 24 -49.13 -19.10 -17.19
N ALA A 25 -50.30 -18.51 -17.49
CA ALA A 25 -50.43 -17.06 -17.65
C ALA A 25 -50.13 -16.31 -16.34
N GLY A 26 -50.54 -16.86 -15.18
CA GLY A 26 -50.22 -16.31 -13.86
C GLY A 26 -48.72 -16.36 -13.54
N VAL A 27 -48.06 -17.49 -13.83
CA VAL A 27 -46.61 -17.64 -13.66
C VAL A 27 -45.85 -16.71 -14.61
N LEU A 28 -46.28 -16.58 -15.86
CA LEU A 28 -45.70 -15.66 -16.83
C LEU A 28 -45.86 -14.20 -16.41
N ALA A 29 -47.05 -13.82 -15.92
CA ALA A 29 -47.30 -12.47 -15.42
C ALA A 29 -46.45 -12.17 -14.17
N LEU A 30 -46.29 -13.13 -13.25
CA LEU A 30 -45.41 -12.99 -12.10
C LEU A 30 -43.94 -12.87 -12.51
N ALA A 31 -43.48 -13.68 -13.48
CA ALA A 31 -42.12 -13.60 -14.00
C ALA A 31 -41.84 -12.26 -14.69
N LEU A 32 -42.81 -11.72 -15.46
CA LEU A 32 -42.72 -10.40 -16.07
C LEU A 32 -42.73 -9.28 -15.03
N ALA A 33 -43.56 -9.38 -13.99
CA ALA A 33 -43.61 -8.41 -12.90
C ALA A 33 -42.32 -8.41 -12.07
N LEU A 34 -41.77 -9.60 -11.76
CA LEU A 34 -40.47 -9.75 -11.13
C LEU A 34 -39.35 -9.22 -12.02
N GLY A 35 -39.39 -9.52 -13.33
CA GLY A 35 -38.42 -9.01 -14.30
C GLY A 35 -38.46 -7.48 -14.42
N ALA A 36 -39.66 -6.89 -14.46
CA ALA A 36 -39.84 -5.44 -14.45
C ALA A 36 -39.38 -4.81 -13.13
N GLY A 37 -39.67 -5.45 -12.00
CA GLY A 37 -39.20 -5.02 -10.68
C GLY A 37 -37.67 -5.03 -10.58
N VAL A 38 -37.02 -6.11 -11.05
CA VAL A 38 -35.55 -6.21 -11.13
C VAL A 38 -34.98 -5.16 -12.10
N ALA A 39 -35.59 -4.96 -13.26
CA ALA A 39 -35.14 -3.94 -14.21
C ALA A 39 -35.25 -2.52 -13.63
N LEU A 40 -36.34 -2.20 -12.91
CA LEU A 40 -36.50 -0.92 -12.21
C LEU A 40 -35.46 -0.77 -11.10
N TYR A 41 -35.18 -1.82 -10.33
CA TYR A 41 -34.17 -1.81 -9.29
C TYR A 41 -32.76 -1.60 -9.85
N LEU A 42 -32.38 -2.32 -10.91
CA LEU A 42 -31.10 -2.12 -11.61
C LEU A 42 -31.00 -0.74 -12.25
N SER A 43 -32.11 -0.22 -12.80
CA SER A 43 -32.15 1.15 -13.35
C SER A 43 -31.98 2.20 -12.25
N ALA A 44 -32.58 1.99 -11.08
CA ALA A 44 -32.42 2.88 -9.92
C ALA A 44 -30.98 2.86 -9.42
N MET A 45 -30.39 1.66 -9.26
CA MET A 45 -28.99 1.48 -8.87
C MET A 45 -28.03 2.12 -9.88
N LYS A 46 -28.30 2.00 -11.19
CA LYS A 46 -27.51 2.67 -12.22
C LYS A 46 -27.62 4.20 -12.15
N SER A 47 -28.78 4.72 -11.79
CA SER A 47 -28.98 6.18 -11.64
C SER A 47 -28.42 6.77 -10.35
N ASN A 48 -28.31 5.97 -9.29
CA ASN A 48 -27.75 6.37 -8.01
C ASN A 48 -27.00 5.19 -7.36
N PRO A 49 -25.80 4.85 -7.87
CA PRO A 49 -25.02 3.72 -7.35
C PRO A 49 -24.59 3.93 -5.90
N MET A 50 -24.48 5.19 -5.47
CA MET A 50 -24.04 5.56 -4.13
C MET A 50 -25.02 5.14 -3.03
N GLN A 51 -26.29 4.89 -3.38
CA GLN A 51 -27.28 4.32 -2.48
C GLN A 51 -26.85 2.97 -1.88
N ALA A 52 -26.08 2.16 -2.62
CA ALA A 52 -25.58 0.88 -2.12
C ALA A 52 -24.56 1.02 -0.98
N PHE A 53 -23.98 2.21 -0.81
CA PHE A 53 -22.93 2.52 0.15
C PHE A 53 -23.41 3.40 1.30
N GLU A 54 -24.65 3.88 1.27
CA GLU A 54 -25.25 4.58 2.40
C GLU A 54 -25.53 3.59 3.54
N THR A 55 -25.06 3.89 4.75
CA THR A 55 -25.50 3.16 5.94
C THR A 55 -27.00 3.38 6.12
N PRO A 56 -27.83 2.32 6.27
CA PRO A 56 -29.26 2.50 6.47
C PRO A 56 -29.49 3.39 7.69
N ILE A 57 -30.22 4.49 7.51
CA ILE A 57 -30.73 5.30 8.63
C ILE A 57 -31.47 4.31 9.54
N PRO A 58 -31.14 4.20 10.84
CA PRO A 58 -31.91 3.35 11.73
C PRO A 58 -33.37 3.79 11.63
N SER A 59 -34.20 2.90 11.09
CA SER A 59 -35.65 3.10 11.07
C SER A 59 -36.07 3.39 12.51
N PRO A 60 -36.85 4.45 12.79
CA PRO A 60 -37.26 4.72 14.16
C PRO A 60 -37.98 3.48 14.69
N SER A 61 -37.30 2.74 15.58
CA SER A 61 -37.91 1.62 16.28
C SER A 61 -39.22 2.12 16.89
N PRO A 62 -40.33 1.37 16.76
CA PRO A 62 -41.58 1.77 17.40
C PRO A 62 -41.28 2.03 18.87
N THR A 63 -41.60 3.25 19.32
CA THR A 63 -41.43 3.67 20.71
C THR A 63 -42.18 2.70 21.60
N ILE A 64 -41.46 1.74 22.19
CA ILE A 64 -41.97 0.96 23.30
C ILE A 64 -42.07 1.95 24.46
N ALA A 65 -43.28 2.06 25.03
CA ALA A 65 -43.53 2.89 26.21
C ALA A 65 -42.49 2.56 27.30
N PRO A 66 -41.94 3.56 28.01
CA PRO A 66 -40.74 3.37 28.82
C PRO A 66 -41.03 2.44 29.99
N GLU A 67 -40.40 1.27 29.97
CA GLU A 67 -40.25 0.44 31.16
C GLU A 67 -39.12 1.05 32.00
N ALA A 68 -39.45 1.42 33.23
CA ALA A 68 -38.52 2.06 34.14
C ALA A 68 -37.44 1.06 34.57
N SER A 69 -36.25 1.09 33.95
CA SER A 69 -34.95 0.84 34.61
C SER A 69 -33.79 0.76 33.59
N ALA A 70 -33.09 1.88 33.40
CA ALA A 70 -31.63 2.01 33.42
C ALA A 70 -31.35 3.45 33.02
N MET A 71 -30.59 4.20 33.83
CA MET A 71 -30.11 5.51 33.37
C MET A 71 -29.28 5.28 32.10
N PRO A 72 -29.55 6.00 31.00
CA PRO A 72 -28.70 5.89 29.82
C PRO A 72 -27.29 6.32 30.24
N MET A 73 -26.32 5.42 30.11
CA MET A 73 -24.91 5.82 30.15
C MET A 73 -24.73 6.86 29.04
N PRO A 74 -24.10 8.01 29.32
CA PRO A 74 -23.85 8.99 28.26
C PRO A 74 -23.03 8.30 27.17
N SER A 75 -23.56 8.27 25.95
CA SER A 75 -22.75 7.95 24.78
C SER A 75 -21.57 8.93 24.75
N PRO A 76 -20.35 8.48 24.45
CA PRO A 76 -19.20 9.36 24.42
C PRO A 76 -19.50 10.53 23.47
N THR A 77 -19.47 11.75 24.01
CA THR A 77 -19.53 12.96 23.20
C THR A 77 -18.22 13.02 22.43
N LEU A 78 -18.28 12.89 21.11
CA LEU A 78 -17.11 13.00 20.24
C LEU A 78 -16.39 14.32 20.53
N SER A 79 -15.06 14.31 20.46
CA SER A 79 -14.32 15.56 20.52
C SER A 79 -14.64 16.43 19.29
N PRO A 80 -14.54 17.77 19.39
CA PRO A 80 -14.79 18.66 18.24
C PRO A 80 -13.90 18.35 17.03
N GLU A 81 -12.71 17.79 17.26
CA GLU A 81 -11.77 17.38 16.20
C GLU A 81 -12.23 16.09 15.50
N GLU A 82 -12.69 15.09 16.25
CA GLU A 82 -13.27 13.87 15.69
C GLU A 82 -14.58 14.14 14.94
N GLU A 83 -15.40 15.08 15.42
CA GLU A 83 -16.64 15.49 14.75
C GLU A 83 -16.34 16.22 13.43
N LEU A 84 -15.31 17.08 13.42
CA LEU A 84 -14.86 17.76 12.20
C LEU A 84 -14.26 16.77 11.20
N ALA A 85 -13.43 15.83 11.64
CA ALA A 85 -12.85 14.78 10.81
C ALA A 85 -13.94 13.89 10.20
N GLN A 86 -14.89 13.43 11.02
CA GLN A 86 -16.04 12.66 10.51
C GLN A 86 -16.89 13.46 9.53
N THR A 87 -17.07 14.76 9.74
CA THR A 87 -17.81 15.60 8.80
C THR A 87 -17.06 15.76 7.48
N ALA A 88 -15.75 16.04 7.54
CA ALA A 88 -14.90 16.15 6.36
C ALA A 88 -14.85 14.84 5.56
N ASP A 89 -14.72 13.71 6.23
CA ASP A 89 -14.75 12.39 5.60
C ASP A 89 -16.09 12.14 4.90
N ARG A 90 -17.21 12.50 5.55
CA ARG A 90 -18.55 12.33 4.97
C ARG A 90 -18.78 13.21 3.75
N ASP A 91 -18.33 14.46 3.80
CA ASP A 91 -18.44 15.37 2.66
C ASP A 91 -17.58 14.88 1.48
N PHE A 92 -16.38 14.39 1.77
CA PHE A 92 -15.49 13.80 0.77
C PHE A 92 -16.06 12.51 0.15
N MET A 93 -16.66 11.64 0.96
CA MET A 93 -17.23 10.35 0.53
C MET A 93 -18.64 10.46 -0.07
N LYS A 94 -19.23 11.66 -0.13
CA LYS A 94 -20.62 11.85 -0.55
C LYS A 94 -20.94 11.23 -1.91
N ASN A 95 -20.04 11.36 -2.88
CA ASN A 95 -20.20 10.83 -4.24
C ASN A 95 -19.06 9.87 -4.62
N ARG A 96 -18.24 9.50 -3.64
CA ARG A 96 -16.98 8.79 -3.87
C ARG A 96 -16.88 7.59 -2.95
N VAL A 97 -16.33 6.49 -3.48
CA VAL A 97 -15.97 5.32 -2.67
C VAL A 97 -14.49 5.01 -2.88
N ASN A 98 -13.76 4.94 -1.77
CA ASN A 98 -12.37 4.55 -1.74
C ASN A 98 -12.23 3.13 -1.18
N ILE A 99 -11.61 2.24 -1.97
CA ILE A 99 -11.45 0.82 -1.65
C ILE A 99 -9.96 0.48 -1.66
N LEU A 100 -9.44 -0.03 -0.55
CA LEU A 100 -8.08 -0.54 -0.50
C LEU A 100 -8.00 -1.93 -1.13
N MET A 101 -7.20 -2.07 -2.18
CA MET A 101 -6.90 -3.34 -2.82
C MET A 101 -5.58 -3.91 -2.32
N LEU A 102 -5.61 -5.14 -1.78
CA LEU A 102 -4.43 -5.85 -1.30
C LEU A 102 -4.22 -7.18 -2.02
N GLY A 103 -2.99 -7.43 -2.42
CA GLY A 103 -2.53 -8.74 -2.87
C GLY A 103 -1.33 -9.18 -2.05
N TRP A 104 -1.32 -10.41 -1.52
CA TRP A 104 -0.18 -10.93 -0.77
C TRP A 104 0.28 -12.30 -1.29
N ASP A 105 1.58 -12.55 -1.15
CA ASP A 105 2.23 -13.76 -1.67
C ASP A 105 2.18 -14.90 -0.63
N GLN A 106 0.95 -15.25 -0.23
CA GLN A 106 0.65 -16.49 0.48
C GLN A 106 0.23 -17.56 -0.53
N SER A 107 0.84 -18.74 -0.41
CA SER A 107 0.46 -19.93 -1.17
C SER A 107 0.85 -21.16 -0.37
N PRO A 108 0.13 -22.29 -0.49
CA PRO A 108 0.53 -23.55 0.17
C PRO A 108 1.98 -23.96 -0.14
N GLU A 109 2.46 -23.66 -1.34
CA GLU A 109 3.84 -23.90 -1.80
C GLU A 109 4.91 -23.08 -1.04
N ARG A 110 4.51 -22.13 -0.19
CA ARG A 110 5.38 -21.24 0.60
C ARG A 110 5.12 -21.33 2.10
N GLU A 111 4.27 -22.25 2.53
CA GLU A 111 4.01 -22.48 3.95
C GLU A 111 5.12 -23.28 4.64
N ASP A 112 6.13 -23.77 3.91
CA ASP A 112 7.34 -24.36 4.49
C ASP A 112 8.02 -23.36 5.44
N GLU A 113 8.26 -23.81 6.68
CA GLU A 113 8.71 -23.04 7.86
C GLU A 113 10.05 -22.28 7.69
N GLY A 114 10.69 -22.32 6.52
CA GLY A 114 12.00 -21.70 6.24
C GLY A 114 11.98 -20.40 5.43
N SER A 115 10.84 -19.94 4.89
CA SER A 115 10.80 -18.76 4.00
C SER A 115 10.52 -17.44 4.75
N ALA A 116 11.55 -16.88 5.40
CA ALA A 116 11.46 -15.59 6.11
C ALA A 116 11.30 -14.35 5.22
N LEU A 117 11.45 -14.48 3.89
CA LEU A 117 11.51 -13.34 2.96
C LEU A 117 10.21 -12.54 2.80
N TYR A 118 9.06 -13.10 3.20
CA TYR A 118 7.73 -12.48 3.01
C TYR A 118 6.91 -12.45 4.28
N ARG A 119 7.53 -12.82 5.42
CA ARG A 119 6.84 -12.96 6.69
C ARG A 119 7.43 -11.98 7.71
N ASP A 120 6.64 -11.56 8.69
CA ASP A 120 7.20 -10.91 9.87
C ASP A 120 7.77 -11.94 10.87
N GLU A 121 8.29 -11.48 12.00
CA GLU A 121 8.83 -12.35 13.05
C GLU A 121 7.77 -13.30 13.64
N SER A 122 6.49 -12.98 13.49
CA SER A 122 5.35 -13.81 13.91
C SER A 122 4.81 -14.70 12.79
N ASN A 123 5.55 -14.82 11.69
CA ASN A 123 5.19 -15.64 10.54
C ASN A 123 3.95 -15.13 9.76
N ASN A 124 3.63 -13.83 9.82
CA ASN A 124 2.50 -13.20 9.12
C ASN A 124 2.87 -12.72 7.72
N PHE A 125 2.01 -12.91 6.72
CA PHE A 125 2.29 -12.54 5.33
C PHE A 125 2.18 -11.02 5.09
N ARG A 126 3.10 -10.48 4.28
CA ARG A 126 3.10 -9.08 3.83
C ARG A 126 2.41 -8.92 2.49
N SER A 127 1.82 -7.74 2.25
CA SER A 127 1.26 -7.41 0.93
C SER A 127 2.36 -7.09 -0.11
N ASP A 128 2.18 -7.57 -1.33
CA ASP A 128 3.05 -7.25 -2.46
C ASP A 128 2.38 -6.26 -3.43
N VAL A 129 1.04 -6.26 -3.46
CA VAL A 129 0.21 -5.29 -4.18
C VAL A 129 -0.56 -4.46 -3.18
N ILE A 130 -0.44 -3.14 -3.28
CA ILE A 130 -1.19 -2.16 -2.49
C ILE A 130 -1.66 -1.08 -3.45
N MET A 131 -2.98 -0.97 -3.61
CA MET A 131 -3.58 0.05 -4.47
C MET A 131 -4.83 0.61 -3.81
N VAL A 132 -5.13 1.88 -4.06
CA VAL A 132 -6.43 2.47 -3.71
C VAL A 132 -7.22 2.63 -5.00
N LEU A 133 -8.42 2.06 -5.02
CA LEU A 133 -9.42 2.30 -6.05
C LEU A 133 -10.36 3.40 -5.53
N SER A 134 -10.30 4.58 -6.15
CA SER A 134 -11.23 5.68 -5.88
C SER A 134 -12.23 5.76 -7.02
N VAL A 135 -13.51 5.56 -6.72
CA VAL A 135 -14.61 5.61 -7.68
C VAL A 135 -15.41 6.88 -7.42
N ASP A 136 -15.45 7.79 -8.38
CA ASP A 136 -16.27 9.00 -8.34
C ASP A 136 -17.53 8.81 -9.19
N PHE A 137 -18.66 8.60 -8.53
CA PHE A 137 -19.92 8.35 -9.22
C PHE A 137 -20.54 9.61 -9.83
N GLU A 138 -20.14 10.81 -9.40
CA GLU A 138 -20.64 12.07 -9.96
C GLU A 138 -19.82 12.52 -11.16
N ALA A 139 -18.49 12.46 -11.06
CA ALA A 139 -17.60 12.77 -12.19
C ALA A 139 -17.64 11.67 -13.27
N GLY A 140 -17.93 10.43 -12.89
CA GLY A 140 -17.87 9.28 -13.78
C GLY A 140 -16.47 8.67 -13.91
N ASP A 141 -15.53 9.07 -13.04
CA ASP A 141 -14.12 8.70 -13.14
C ASP A 141 -13.74 7.62 -12.11
N VAL A 142 -12.70 6.86 -12.46
CA VAL A 142 -12.05 5.90 -11.58
C VAL A 142 -10.56 6.17 -11.52
N HIS A 143 -10.02 6.30 -10.32
CA HIS A 143 -8.59 6.48 -10.10
C HIS A 143 -8.02 5.25 -9.39
N LEU A 144 -7.07 4.58 -10.03
CA LEU A 144 -6.29 3.52 -9.41
C LEU A 144 -4.91 4.05 -9.00
N ILE A 145 -4.67 4.11 -7.70
CA ILE A 145 -3.48 4.70 -7.09
C ILE A 145 -2.62 3.57 -6.54
N SER A 146 -1.51 3.29 -7.21
CA SER A 146 -0.54 2.31 -6.73
C SER A 146 0.40 2.90 -5.69
N ILE A 147 0.58 2.14 -4.61
CA ILE A 147 1.56 2.43 -3.57
C ILE A 147 2.64 1.35 -3.62
N PRO A 148 3.90 1.69 -3.97
CA PRO A 148 4.99 0.73 -3.97
C PRO A 148 5.14 0.06 -2.60
N ARG A 149 5.22 -1.27 -2.56
CA ARG A 149 5.19 -2.05 -1.30
C ARG A 149 6.31 -1.71 -0.30
N ASP A 150 7.45 -1.22 -0.81
CA ASP A 150 8.63 -0.85 -0.02
C ASP A 150 8.57 0.61 0.46
N THR A 151 7.46 1.31 0.22
CA THR A 151 7.24 2.70 0.65
C THR A 151 7.52 2.83 2.14
N MET A 152 8.41 3.74 2.54
CA MET A 152 8.67 4.05 3.94
C MET A 152 7.44 4.75 4.52
N ALA A 153 6.87 4.17 5.57
CA ALA A 153 5.66 4.67 6.21
C ALA A 153 5.71 4.47 7.72
N SER A 154 4.95 5.30 8.44
CA SER A 154 4.54 5.03 9.81
C SER A 154 3.35 4.09 9.76
N ILE A 155 3.49 2.90 10.33
CA ILE A 155 2.38 1.94 10.37
C ILE A 155 1.45 2.31 11.51
N TYR A 156 0.15 2.25 11.26
CA TYR A 156 -0.87 2.48 12.27
C TYR A 156 -0.61 1.65 13.53
N ASN A 157 -0.65 2.30 14.70
CA ASN A 157 -0.43 1.69 16.01
C ASN A 157 0.92 0.95 16.17
N VAL A 158 1.93 1.30 15.37
CA VAL A 158 3.29 0.73 15.44
C VAL A 158 4.31 1.86 15.45
N THR A 159 5.31 1.77 16.33
CA THR A 159 6.38 2.76 16.41
C THR A 159 7.50 2.50 15.39
N GLY A 160 8.12 3.58 14.89
CA GLY A 160 9.27 3.51 14.00
C GLY A 160 8.93 3.56 12.51
N ARG A 161 9.96 3.40 11.66
CA ARG A 161 9.85 3.47 10.21
C ARG A 161 9.82 2.07 9.61
N TRP A 162 8.76 1.77 8.87
CA TRP A 162 8.54 0.46 8.28
C TRP A 162 8.25 0.57 6.80
N LYS A 163 8.39 -0.55 6.09
CA LYS A 163 7.84 -0.67 4.75
C LYS A 163 6.33 -0.77 4.87
N ILE A 164 5.59 -0.05 4.05
CA ILE A 164 4.13 0.04 4.15
C ILE A 164 3.46 -1.34 4.07
N ASN A 165 4.05 -2.29 3.33
CA ASN A 165 3.54 -3.64 3.25
C ASN A 165 3.58 -4.44 4.55
N ALA A 166 4.37 -4.00 5.53
CA ALA A 166 4.36 -4.61 6.84
C ALA A 166 3.09 -4.26 7.62
N ALA A 167 2.30 -3.24 7.23
CA ALA A 167 1.05 -2.89 7.92
C ALA A 167 0.10 -4.09 8.01
N PHE A 168 -0.11 -4.77 6.88
CA PHE A 168 -0.94 -5.97 6.81
C PHE A 168 -0.42 -7.09 7.73
N ALA A 169 0.88 -7.35 7.74
CA ALA A 169 1.49 -8.38 8.58
C ALA A 169 1.44 -8.02 10.08
N LYS A 170 1.68 -6.74 10.42
CA LYS A 170 1.67 -6.24 11.80
C LYS A 170 0.28 -6.30 12.44
N GLY A 171 -0.78 -6.15 11.63
CA GLY A 171 -2.14 -6.41 12.08
C GLY A 171 -2.50 -7.90 12.18
N GLY A 172 -1.59 -8.84 11.89
CA GLY A 172 -1.89 -10.29 11.92
C GLY A 172 -2.42 -10.87 10.59
N SER A 173 -2.18 -10.18 9.47
CA SER A 173 -2.65 -10.57 8.13
C SER A 173 -4.16 -10.84 8.11
N VAL A 174 -4.61 -11.84 7.32
CA VAL A 174 -6.03 -12.21 7.17
C VAL A 174 -6.67 -12.68 8.47
N ASN A 175 -5.89 -13.28 9.37
CA ASN A 175 -6.41 -13.91 10.59
C ASN A 175 -6.53 -12.92 11.77
N GLY A 176 -6.06 -11.68 11.60
CA GLY A 176 -6.17 -10.60 12.57
C GLY A 176 -6.75 -9.33 11.93
N ASP A 177 -6.37 -8.18 12.48
CA ASP A 177 -6.76 -6.85 12.02
C ASP A 177 -5.89 -6.33 10.85
N GLY A 178 -5.29 -7.22 10.06
CA GLY A 178 -4.34 -6.86 9.00
C GLY A 178 -4.91 -5.87 7.99
N PHE A 179 -6.17 -6.07 7.57
CA PHE A 179 -6.86 -5.14 6.67
C PHE A 179 -7.06 -3.76 7.30
N HIS A 180 -7.46 -3.71 8.57
CA HIS A 180 -7.64 -2.45 9.28
C HIS A 180 -6.31 -1.69 9.43
N TYR A 181 -5.23 -2.36 9.81
CA TYR A 181 -3.89 -1.74 9.88
C TYR A 181 -3.46 -1.18 8.53
N ALA A 182 -3.72 -1.90 7.44
CA ALA A 182 -3.39 -1.45 6.10
C ALA A 182 -4.24 -0.24 5.67
N ILE A 183 -5.56 -0.27 5.94
CA ILE A 183 -6.47 0.86 5.70
C ILE A 183 -5.95 2.09 6.44
N GLU A 184 -5.79 2.02 7.77
CA GLU A 184 -5.37 3.17 8.56
C GLU A 184 -3.99 3.70 8.15
N THR A 185 -3.05 2.81 7.82
CA THR A 185 -1.73 3.23 7.34
C THR A 185 -1.82 3.98 6.01
N VAL A 186 -2.66 3.53 5.08
CA VAL A 186 -2.84 4.19 3.77
C VAL A 186 -3.68 5.47 3.90
N GLN A 187 -4.70 5.49 4.76
CA GLN A 187 -5.45 6.71 5.10
C GLN A 187 -4.51 7.79 5.62
N ASN A 188 -3.65 7.45 6.57
CA ASN A 188 -2.66 8.40 7.12
C ASN A 188 -1.64 8.89 6.08
N LEU A 189 -1.31 8.04 5.09
CA LEU A 189 -0.39 8.42 4.01
C LEU A 189 -1.02 9.40 3.01
N LEU A 190 -2.26 9.13 2.59
CA LEU A 190 -2.95 9.88 1.53
C LEU A 190 -3.82 11.02 2.06
N GLY A 191 -4.16 11.00 3.35
CA GLY A 191 -5.10 11.95 3.97
C GLY A 191 -6.53 11.84 3.44
N ILE A 192 -6.94 10.66 2.97
CA ILE A 192 -8.29 10.40 2.48
C ILE A 192 -8.93 9.24 3.25
N PRO A 193 -10.24 9.28 3.52
CA PRO A 193 -10.96 8.16 4.10
C PRO A 193 -11.01 6.97 3.14
N ILE A 194 -10.88 5.76 3.66
CA ILE A 194 -10.94 4.49 2.93
C ILE A 194 -11.92 3.60 3.68
N SER A 195 -13.08 3.36 3.08
CA SER A 195 -14.20 2.73 3.78
C SER A 195 -14.30 1.22 3.56
N HIS A 196 -13.63 0.70 2.53
CA HIS A 196 -13.73 -0.70 2.13
C HIS A 196 -12.38 -1.28 1.73
N TYR A 197 -12.31 -2.61 1.68
CA TYR A 197 -11.16 -3.32 1.13
C TYR A 197 -11.56 -4.49 0.24
N ALA A 198 -10.66 -4.84 -0.68
CA ALA A 198 -10.72 -6.06 -1.47
C ALA A 198 -9.33 -6.71 -1.50
N GLY A 199 -9.24 -7.93 -0.99
CA GLY A 199 -8.01 -8.66 -0.77
C GLY A 199 -8.02 -10.03 -1.44
N VAL A 200 -6.93 -10.40 -2.09
CA VAL A 200 -6.72 -11.76 -2.61
C VAL A 200 -5.32 -12.26 -2.31
N ASP A 201 -5.20 -13.54 -1.98
CA ASP A 201 -3.92 -14.24 -2.03
C ASP A 201 -3.69 -14.82 -3.44
N MET A 202 -2.59 -15.55 -3.59
CA MET A 202 -2.23 -16.17 -4.86
C MET A 202 -3.22 -17.28 -5.30
N ALA A 203 -3.83 -17.99 -4.34
CA ALA A 203 -4.83 -19.00 -4.63
C ALA A 203 -6.15 -18.36 -5.09
N GLY A 204 -6.53 -17.24 -4.48
CA GLY A 204 -7.67 -16.42 -4.86
C GLY A 204 -7.52 -15.81 -6.25
N LEU A 205 -6.35 -15.24 -6.57
CA LEU A 205 -6.09 -14.74 -7.93
C LEU A 205 -6.27 -15.83 -8.99
N LYS A 206 -5.69 -17.02 -8.75
CA LYS A 206 -5.85 -18.18 -9.64
C LYS A 206 -7.33 -18.56 -9.79
N ALA A 207 -8.05 -18.69 -8.67
CA ALA A 207 -9.45 -19.08 -8.69
C ALA A 207 -10.34 -18.07 -9.44
N VAL A 208 -10.10 -16.77 -9.26
CA VAL A 208 -10.81 -15.70 -9.98
C VAL A 208 -10.57 -15.80 -11.48
N VAL A 209 -9.31 -15.95 -11.91
CA VAL A 209 -8.96 -16.08 -13.34
C VAL A 209 -9.59 -17.33 -13.95
N ASP A 210 -9.51 -18.47 -13.25
CA ASP A 210 -10.10 -19.73 -13.72
C ASP A 210 -11.63 -19.62 -13.83
N ALA A 211 -12.29 -19.00 -12.84
CA ALA A 211 -13.75 -18.78 -12.84
C ALA A 211 -14.22 -17.85 -13.97
N MET A 212 -13.35 -16.94 -14.41
CA MET A 212 -13.59 -16.08 -15.57
C MET A 212 -13.29 -16.76 -16.92
N GLY A 213 -12.67 -17.95 -16.90
CA GLY A 213 -12.28 -18.68 -18.10
C GLY A 213 -10.96 -18.20 -18.71
N GLY A 214 -9.99 -17.76 -17.88
CA GLY A 214 -8.65 -17.37 -18.30
C GLY A 214 -8.53 -15.92 -18.79
N VAL A 215 -7.31 -15.48 -19.16
CA VAL A 215 -7.00 -14.14 -19.65
C VAL A 215 -6.09 -14.17 -20.87
N ASP A 216 -6.46 -13.47 -21.94
CA ASP A 216 -5.59 -13.21 -23.09
C ASP A 216 -4.58 -12.14 -22.73
N TYR A 217 -3.29 -12.45 -22.84
CA TYR A 217 -2.22 -11.56 -22.41
C TYR A 217 -0.99 -11.68 -23.30
N ASP A 218 -0.35 -10.55 -23.58
CA ASP A 218 0.94 -10.50 -24.28
C ASP A 218 2.08 -10.64 -23.26
N VAL A 219 2.65 -11.85 -23.18
CA VAL A 219 3.71 -12.15 -22.23
C VAL A 219 5.01 -11.49 -22.72
N ASP A 220 5.50 -10.52 -21.96
CA ASP A 220 6.68 -9.72 -22.30
C ASP A 220 8.01 -10.46 -22.11
N VAL A 221 8.05 -11.44 -21.20
CA VAL A 221 9.26 -12.18 -20.87
C VAL A 221 8.99 -13.66 -20.62
N ARG A 222 9.89 -14.51 -21.13
CA ARG A 222 9.82 -15.95 -20.91
C ARG A 222 9.95 -16.27 -19.42
N ILE A 223 8.95 -16.96 -18.87
CA ILE A 223 8.96 -17.43 -17.48
C ILE A 223 9.29 -18.90 -17.43
N THR A 224 10.14 -19.31 -16.49
CA THR A 224 10.33 -20.72 -16.14
C THR A 224 10.25 -20.86 -14.63
N LEU A 225 9.19 -21.48 -14.15
CA LEU A 225 8.91 -21.64 -12.72
C LEU A 225 8.39 -23.05 -12.45
N ASN A 226 9.01 -23.76 -11.51
CA ASN A 226 8.60 -25.12 -11.10
C ASN A 226 8.43 -26.10 -12.28
N GLY A 227 9.31 -26.01 -13.30
CA GLY A 227 9.26 -26.85 -14.51
C GLY A 227 8.19 -26.46 -15.54
N ARG A 228 7.33 -25.48 -15.23
CA ARG A 228 6.40 -24.88 -16.18
C ARG A 228 7.07 -23.72 -16.91
N VAL A 229 6.71 -23.56 -18.17
CA VAL A 229 7.26 -22.54 -19.06
C VAL A 229 6.13 -21.70 -19.59
N LEU A 230 6.28 -20.38 -19.50
CA LEU A 230 5.47 -19.42 -20.21
C LEU A 230 6.34 -18.74 -21.27
N GLU A 231 5.93 -18.85 -22.53
CA GLU A 231 6.65 -18.25 -23.65
C GLU A 231 6.35 -16.75 -23.77
N THR A 232 7.13 -16.01 -24.56
CA THR A 232 6.79 -14.62 -24.90
C THR A 232 5.72 -14.56 -25.99
N GLY A 233 4.92 -13.50 -26.00
CA GLY A 233 3.88 -13.24 -26.99
C GLY A 233 2.45 -13.45 -26.47
N PHE A 234 1.48 -13.08 -27.30
CA PHE A 234 0.05 -13.23 -27.03
C PHE A 234 -0.38 -14.68 -26.84
N GLN A 235 -0.91 -14.97 -25.66
CA GLN A 235 -1.36 -16.29 -25.24
C GLN A 235 -2.62 -16.18 -24.38
N HIS A 236 -3.42 -17.24 -24.37
CA HIS A 236 -4.51 -17.39 -23.41
C HIS A 236 -3.96 -18.07 -22.15
N LEU A 237 -3.99 -17.36 -21.04
CA LEU A 237 -3.42 -17.79 -19.75
C LEU A 237 -4.52 -18.30 -18.83
N ASP A 238 -4.34 -19.51 -18.31
CA ASP A 238 -5.11 -19.98 -17.16
C ASP A 238 -4.64 -19.33 -15.84
N GLY A 239 -5.37 -19.57 -14.74
CA GLY A 239 -5.01 -18.99 -13.45
C GLY A 239 -3.65 -19.43 -12.92
N GLN A 240 -3.16 -20.62 -13.30
CA GLN A 240 -1.83 -21.06 -12.91
C GLN A 240 -0.73 -20.31 -13.68
N GLN A 241 -0.92 -20.07 -14.97
CA GLN A 241 0.00 -19.32 -15.81
C GLN A 241 0.05 -17.84 -15.42
N VAL A 242 -1.10 -17.24 -15.12
CA VAL A 242 -1.18 -15.88 -14.54
C VAL A 242 -0.39 -15.81 -13.25
N LEU A 243 -0.57 -16.80 -12.38
CA LEU A 243 0.15 -16.86 -11.11
C LEU A 243 1.66 -16.95 -11.31
N ASP A 244 2.12 -17.83 -12.20
CA ASP A 244 3.54 -18.00 -12.50
C ASP A 244 4.14 -16.69 -13.07
N TYR A 245 3.41 -15.99 -13.94
CA TYR A 245 3.79 -14.69 -14.49
C TYR A 245 3.93 -13.62 -13.41
N CYS A 246 2.95 -13.51 -12.50
CA CYS A 246 2.95 -12.54 -11.41
C CYS A 246 4.02 -12.83 -10.33
N ARG A 247 4.45 -14.10 -10.19
CA ARG A 247 5.45 -14.52 -9.18
C ARG A 247 6.90 -14.45 -9.67
N ALA A 248 7.13 -14.47 -10.98
CA ALA A 248 8.48 -14.56 -11.51
C ALA A 248 9.37 -13.39 -11.05
N ARG A 249 10.58 -13.71 -10.58
CA ARG A 249 11.56 -12.72 -10.09
C ARG A 249 12.98 -13.03 -10.54
N LYS A 250 13.46 -14.25 -10.25
CA LYS A 250 14.86 -14.66 -10.48
C LYS A 250 15.24 -14.54 -11.96
N GLY A 251 16.30 -13.80 -12.25
CA GLY A 251 16.91 -13.68 -13.57
C GLY A 251 16.11 -12.86 -14.59
N ILE A 252 15.03 -12.21 -14.17
CA ILE A 252 14.06 -11.54 -15.07
C ILE A 252 13.84 -10.08 -14.68
N SER A 253 13.69 -9.77 -13.39
CA SER A 253 13.24 -8.45 -12.94
C SER A 253 13.61 -8.16 -11.49
N THR A 254 13.72 -6.86 -11.16
CA THR A 254 13.69 -6.36 -9.78
C THR A 254 12.31 -6.54 -9.14
N ASP A 255 12.17 -6.31 -7.84
CA ASP A 255 10.87 -6.32 -7.17
C ASP A 255 9.90 -5.26 -7.75
N VAL A 256 10.44 -4.15 -8.28
CA VAL A 256 9.65 -3.11 -8.98
C VAL A 256 8.99 -3.66 -10.23
N GLY A 257 9.75 -4.32 -11.12
CA GLY A 257 9.15 -4.91 -12.32
C GLY A 257 8.23 -6.11 -12.05
N ARG A 258 8.25 -6.68 -10.82
CA ARG A 258 7.25 -7.65 -10.38
C ARG A 258 5.93 -6.97 -10.01
N ALA A 259 5.98 -5.86 -9.27
CA ALA A 259 4.79 -5.06 -8.96
C ALA A 259 4.13 -4.53 -10.24
N ASP A 260 4.93 -4.02 -11.20
CA ASP A 260 4.44 -3.59 -12.51
C ASP A 260 3.68 -4.70 -13.26
N ARG A 261 4.24 -5.92 -13.33
CA ARG A 261 3.57 -7.07 -13.95
C ARG A 261 2.25 -7.42 -13.30
N GLN A 262 2.19 -7.40 -11.98
CA GLN A 262 0.96 -7.67 -11.23
C GLN A 262 -0.12 -6.63 -11.54
N GLN A 263 0.24 -5.35 -11.63
CA GLN A 263 -0.68 -4.29 -12.04
C GLN A 263 -1.14 -4.46 -13.48
N ARG A 264 -0.23 -4.65 -14.43
CA ARG A 264 -0.59 -4.89 -15.84
C ARG A 264 -1.52 -6.09 -16.00
N MET A 265 -1.31 -7.13 -15.22
CA MET A 265 -2.18 -8.30 -15.21
C MET A 265 -3.59 -7.97 -14.69
N LEU A 266 -3.72 -7.24 -13.58
CA LEU A 266 -5.02 -6.78 -13.08
C LEU A 266 -5.77 -5.94 -14.11
N PHE A 267 -5.07 -5.04 -14.82
CA PHE A 267 -5.66 -4.27 -15.90
C PHE A 267 -6.08 -5.12 -17.10
N ALA A 268 -5.29 -6.12 -17.48
CA ALA A 268 -5.65 -7.03 -18.55
C ALA A 268 -6.91 -7.84 -18.21
N ILE A 269 -7.03 -8.32 -16.97
CA ILE A 269 -8.21 -9.01 -16.45
C ILE A 269 -9.45 -8.09 -16.55
N LEU A 270 -9.36 -6.84 -16.06
CA LEU A 270 -10.45 -5.87 -16.15
C LEU A 270 -10.84 -5.55 -17.60
N SER A 271 -9.85 -5.29 -18.45
CA SER A 271 -10.06 -4.96 -19.87
C SER A 271 -10.71 -6.10 -20.64
N GLN A 272 -10.32 -7.34 -20.33
CA GLN A 272 -10.95 -8.52 -20.92
C GLN A 272 -12.39 -8.70 -20.45
N LEU A 273 -12.66 -8.55 -19.15
CA LEU A 273 -14.02 -8.65 -18.61
C LEU A 273 -14.96 -7.68 -19.31
N LYS A 274 -14.49 -6.45 -19.55
CA LYS A 274 -15.28 -5.43 -20.23
C LYS A 274 -15.48 -5.75 -21.72
N SER A 275 -14.40 -6.01 -22.45
CA SER A 275 -14.45 -6.25 -23.89
C SER A 275 -15.28 -7.49 -24.30
N ARG A 276 -15.35 -8.50 -23.42
CA ARG A 276 -16.15 -9.71 -23.62
C ARG A 276 -17.57 -9.63 -23.05
N ASP A 277 -18.02 -8.45 -22.60
CA ASP A 277 -19.31 -8.24 -21.93
C ASP A 277 -19.51 -9.24 -20.77
N GLN A 278 -18.43 -9.53 -20.05
CA GLN A 278 -18.39 -10.46 -18.91
C GLN A 278 -18.44 -9.72 -17.57
N LEU A 279 -18.33 -8.39 -17.52
CA LEU A 279 -18.48 -7.62 -16.28
C LEU A 279 -19.83 -7.92 -15.61
N LYS A 280 -20.92 -8.08 -16.37
CA LYS A 280 -22.23 -8.48 -15.82
C LYS A 280 -22.24 -9.81 -15.06
N ASN A 281 -21.24 -10.67 -15.30
CA ASN A 281 -21.07 -11.95 -14.61
C ASN A 281 -20.21 -11.81 -13.34
N LEU A 282 -19.64 -10.64 -13.04
CA LEU A 282 -18.77 -10.41 -11.88
C LEU A 282 -19.43 -10.82 -10.56
N PRO A 283 -20.72 -10.51 -10.27
CA PRO A 283 -21.37 -11.00 -9.06
C PRO A 283 -21.44 -12.53 -8.99
N LYS A 284 -21.65 -13.20 -10.13
CA LYS A 284 -21.67 -14.67 -10.21
C LYS A 284 -20.28 -15.27 -10.04
N VAL A 285 -19.26 -14.66 -10.65
CA VAL A 285 -17.85 -15.04 -10.48
C VAL A 285 -17.49 -14.91 -9.01
N TYR A 286 -17.76 -13.76 -8.38
CA TYR A 286 -17.54 -13.51 -6.95
C TYR A 286 -18.19 -14.60 -6.09
N LEU A 287 -19.48 -14.90 -6.29
CA LEU A 287 -20.17 -15.94 -5.52
C LEU A 287 -19.51 -17.34 -5.64
N SER A 288 -18.84 -17.63 -6.75
CA SER A 288 -18.13 -18.89 -6.97
C SER A 288 -16.74 -18.97 -6.31
N VAL A 289 -16.17 -17.83 -5.93
CA VAL A 289 -14.82 -17.71 -5.33
C VAL A 289 -14.81 -16.90 -4.03
N GLN A 290 -15.98 -16.65 -3.43
CA GLN A 290 -16.13 -15.78 -2.26
C GLN A 290 -15.33 -16.28 -1.04
N ASP A 291 -15.06 -17.58 -0.95
CA ASP A 291 -14.22 -18.20 0.08
C ASP A 291 -12.71 -17.99 -0.15
N LYS A 292 -12.35 -17.30 -1.24
CA LYS A 292 -10.97 -17.01 -1.67
C LYS A 292 -10.73 -15.51 -1.89
N VAL A 293 -11.77 -14.68 -1.72
CA VAL A 293 -11.71 -13.22 -1.82
C VAL A 293 -12.09 -12.64 -0.47
N HIS A 294 -11.26 -11.76 0.06
CA HIS A 294 -11.48 -11.11 1.35
C HIS A 294 -11.98 -9.70 1.12
N THR A 295 -13.21 -9.39 1.52
CA THR A 295 -13.79 -8.06 1.37
C THR A 295 -14.88 -7.84 2.40
N ASP A 296 -15.10 -6.59 2.76
CA ASP A 296 -16.26 -6.12 3.53
C ASP A 296 -17.40 -5.60 2.64
N LEU A 297 -17.20 -5.59 1.32
CA LEU A 297 -18.25 -5.25 0.35
C LEU A 297 -19.35 -6.31 0.33
N ASN A 298 -20.59 -5.86 0.42
CA ASN A 298 -21.74 -6.73 0.24
C ASN A 298 -22.08 -6.91 -1.26
N LEU A 299 -22.97 -7.86 -1.58
CA LEU A 299 -23.32 -8.18 -2.97
C LEU A 299 -23.99 -7.00 -3.71
N GLU A 300 -24.74 -6.16 -3.00
CA GLU A 300 -25.38 -4.97 -3.57
C GLU A 300 -24.34 -3.91 -3.98
N GLN A 301 -23.33 -3.68 -3.13
CA GLN A 301 -22.20 -2.80 -3.41
C GLN A 301 -21.36 -3.31 -4.59
N ILE A 302 -21.08 -4.62 -4.63
CA ILE A 302 -20.37 -5.24 -5.76
C ILE A 302 -21.18 -5.09 -7.05
N ALA A 303 -22.51 -5.27 -6.99
CA ALA A 303 -23.39 -5.08 -8.15
C ALA A 303 -23.41 -3.61 -8.62
N ALA A 304 -23.47 -2.65 -7.70
CA ALA A 304 -23.44 -1.22 -8.01
C ALA A 304 -22.12 -0.83 -8.71
N LEU A 305 -20.97 -1.27 -8.18
CA LEU A 305 -19.66 -1.08 -8.81
C LEU A 305 -19.59 -1.74 -10.19
N THR A 306 -20.17 -2.95 -10.32
CA THR A 306 -20.21 -3.67 -11.60
C THR A 306 -21.00 -2.88 -12.64
N LEU A 307 -22.19 -2.39 -12.29
CA LEU A 307 -23.03 -1.62 -13.21
C LEU A 307 -22.35 -0.33 -13.64
N PHE A 308 -21.73 0.39 -12.69
CA PHE A 308 -20.94 1.57 -13.00
C PHE A 308 -19.78 1.25 -13.95
N ALA A 309 -19.00 0.21 -13.65
CA ALA A 309 -17.86 -0.21 -14.45
C ALA A 309 -18.23 -0.68 -15.87
N MET A 310 -19.46 -1.15 -16.08
CA MET A 310 -19.97 -1.51 -17.41
C MET A 310 -20.12 -0.28 -18.33
N ASP A 311 -20.44 0.89 -17.78
CA ASP A 311 -20.66 2.11 -18.56
C ASP A 311 -19.39 2.96 -18.78
N LEU A 312 -18.33 2.71 -18.00
CA LEU A 312 -17.07 3.45 -18.16
C LEU A 312 -16.49 3.35 -19.58
N ASP A 313 -15.73 4.33 -20.01
CA ASP A 313 -14.71 4.17 -21.04
C ASP A 313 -13.36 3.95 -20.33
N LEU A 314 -12.70 2.81 -20.54
CA LEU A 314 -11.44 2.53 -19.85
C LEU A 314 -10.30 3.44 -20.31
N GLU A 315 -10.39 4.07 -21.48
CA GLU A 315 -9.37 4.99 -21.96
C GLU A 315 -9.60 6.41 -21.45
N ALA A 316 -10.86 6.84 -21.33
CA ALA A 316 -11.20 8.19 -20.91
C ALA A 316 -11.38 8.35 -19.39
N ASP A 317 -12.00 7.37 -18.73
CA ASP A 317 -12.53 7.52 -17.37
C ASP A 317 -11.67 6.76 -16.33
N LEU A 318 -10.78 5.86 -16.75
CA LEU A 318 -9.90 5.10 -15.86
C LEU A 318 -8.48 5.67 -15.86
N HIS A 319 -8.13 6.33 -14.76
CA HIS A 319 -6.82 6.93 -14.56
C HIS A 319 -5.96 6.09 -13.63
N ARG A 320 -4.66 6.06 -13.91
CA ARG A 320 -3.70 5.22 -13.20
C ARG A 320 -2.54 6.06 -12.70
N TYR A 321 -2.18 5.87 -11.44
CA TYR A 321 -1.13 6.61 -10.78
C TYR A 321 -0.24 5.66 -9.99
N THR A 322 1.04 5.99 -9.88
CA THR A 322 1.98 5.35 -8.96
C THR A 322 2.62 6.47 -8.15
N LEU A 323 2.61 6.35 -6.82
CA LEU A 323 3.22 7.38 -5.98
C LEU A 323 4.72 7.50 -6.28
N GLU A 324 5.16 8.74 -6.51
CA GLU A 324 6.53 9.06 -6.89
C GLU A 324 7.48 9.10 -5.68
N GLY A 325 8.68 8.58 -5.88
CA GLY A 325 9.70 8.46 -4.86
C GLY A 325 10.98 7.82 -5.39
N GLU A 326 11.95 7.64 -4.50
CA GLU A 326 13.28 7.14 -4.81
C GLU A 326 13.63 5.92 -3.95
N TYR A 327 14.34 4.96 -4.54
CA TYR A 327 14.88 3.83 -3.77
C TYR A 327 16.16 4.25 -3.04
N ILE A 328 16.11 4.24 -1.71
CA ILE A 328 17.27 4.51 -0.86
C ILE A 328 17.70 3.19 -0.20
N SER A 329 18.84 2.67 -0.63
CA SER A 329 19.50 1.50 -0.03
C SER A 329 20.42 1.88 1.13
N ASP A 330 20.81 0.91 1.95
CA ASP A 330 21.74 1.08 3.08
C ASP A 330 21.36 2.24 4.00
N THR A 331 20.05 2.34 4.32
CA THR A 331 19.56 3.37 5.23
C THR A 331 20.10 3.14 6.65
N PRO A 332 20.19 4.19 7.49
CA PRO A 332 20.57 4.03 8.90
C PRO A 332 19.57 3.19 9.71
N TYR A 333 18.40 2.87 9.13
CA TYR A 333 17.35 2.07 9.73
C TYR A 333 17.60 0.58 9.44
N SER A 334 18.58 0.00 10.16
CA SER A 334 18.97 -1.41 10.05
C SER A 334 19.56 -1.83 8.70
N GLY A 335 20.11 -0.89 7.91
CA GLY A 335 20.65 -1.17 6.59
C GLY A 335 19.60 -1.54 5.54
N ALA A 336 18.31 -1.39 5.86
CA ALA A 336 17.22 -1.77 4.96
C ALA A 336 17.14 -0.81 3.77
N SER A 337 16.65 -1.32 2.64
CA SER A 337 16.31 -0.51 1.47
C SER A 337 14.83 -0.16 1.48
N TYR A 338 14.50 1.11 1.26
CA TYR A 338 13.14 1.62 1.21
C TYR A 338 12.88 2.35 -0.11
N TYR A 339 11.64 2.35 -0.56
CA TYR A 339 11.15 3.35 -1.50
C TYR A 339 10.68 4.55 -0.66
N VAL A 340 11.21 5.74 -0.89
CA VAL A 340 10.92 6.92 -0.06
C VAL A 340 10.27 7.96 -0.94
N LEU A 341 9.08 8.41 -0.55
CA LEU A 341 8.28 9.30 -1.38
C LEU A 341 8.87 10.71 -1.45
N ASP A 342 8.62 11.38 -2.56
CA ASP A 342 8.72 12.83 -2.64
C ASP A 342 7.46 13.44 -2.04
N THR A 343 7.59 14.03 -0.85
CA THR A 343 6.41 14.54 -0.12
C THR A 343 5.79 15.76 -0.78
N ASP A 344 6.56 16.52 -1.57
CA ASP A 344 6.02 17.68 -2.29
C ASP A 344 5.21 17.22 -3.50
N LYS A 345 5.67 16.18 -4.21
CA LYS A 345 4.86 15.50 -5.24
C LYS A 345 3.64 14.80 -4.67
N LEU A 346 3.76 14.16 -3.49
CA LEU A 346 2.63 13.53 -2.82
C LEU A 346 1.55 14.55 -2.46
N LYS A 347 1.93 15.72 -1.90
CA LYS A 347 1.01 16.83 -1.62
C LYS A 347 0.32 17.32 -2.89
N ALA A 348 1.09 17.58 -3.95
CA ALA A 348 0.54 18.04 -5.23
C ALA A 348 -0.43 17.00 -5.80
N PHE A 349 -0.05 15.72 -5.80
CA PHE A 349 -0.89 14.62 -6.27
C PHE A 349 -2.22 14.54 -5.51
N VAL A 350 -2.19 14.57 -4.17
CA VAL A 350 -3.41 14.52 -3.35
C VAL A 350 -4.26 15.77 -3.55
N ASN A 351 -3.66 16.95 -3.68
CA ASN A 351 -4.38 18.18 -3.94
C ASN A 351 -5.05 18.19 -5.33
N ASP A 352 -4.31 17.79 -6.37
CA ASP A 352 -4.80 17.76 -7.75
C ASP A 352 -5.96 16.76 -7.91
N LEU A 353 -5.88 15.61 -7.25
CA LEU A 353 -6.86 14.53 -7.39
C LEU A 353 -8.06 14.69 -6.47
N PHE A 354 -7.85 15.18 -5.26
CA PHE A 354 -8.85 15.16 -4.18
C PHE A 354 -9.21 16.55 -3.64
N GLY A 355 -8.48 17.60 -4.03
CA GLY A 355 -8.68 18.95 -3.49
C GLY A 355 -8.28 19.09 -2.02
N ILE A 356 -7.51 18.14 -1.48
CA ILE A 356 -7.13 18.08 -0.06
C ILE A 356 -5.68 18.52 0.10
N GLU A 357 -5.42 19.34 1.13
CA GLU A 357 -4.05 19.61 1.59
C GLU A 357 -3.67 18.62 2.70
N ILE A 358 -2.55 17.94 2.50
CA ILE A 358 -1.97 17.02 3.50
C ILE A 358 -0.66 17.58 4.04
N GLN A 359 -0.30 17.15 5.25
CA GLN A 359 0.97 17.50 5.89
C GLN A 359 1.76 16.22 6.20
N PRO A 360 2.38 15.57 5.19
CA PRO A 360 3.26 14.43 5.41
C PRO A 360 4.38 14.78 6.38
N ASP A 361 4.71 13.84 7.26
CA ASP A 361 5.86 13.97 8.14
C ASP A 361 7.16 14.05 7.31
N TYR A 362 7.87 15.18 7.43
CA TYR A 362 9.10 15.47 6.68
C TYR A 362 10.18 14.39 6.86
N ARG A 363 10.13 13.61 7.94
CA ARG A 363 11.06 12.51 8.22
C ARG A 363 10.90 11.31 7.29
N PHE A 364 9.84 11.28 6.49
CA PHE A 364 9.56 10.28 5.45
C PHE A 364 9.80 10.82 4.04
N ASP A 365 10.30 12.05 3.91
CA ASP A 365 10.69 12.61 2.62
C ASP A 365 12.05 12.07 2.16
N TYR A 366 12.18 11.78 0.86
CA TYR A 366 13.42 11.23 0.31
C TYR A 366 14.65 12.11 0.60
N ARG A 367 14.52 13.44 0.56
CA ARG A 367 15.63 14.37 0.84
C ARG A 367 16.09 14.24 2.28
N TYR A 368 15.15 14.12 3.22
CA TYR A 368 15.46 13.91 4.62
C TYR A 368 16.18 12.57 4.81
N VAL A 369 15.65 11.49 4.24
CA VAL A 369 16.24 10.14 4.41
C VAL A 369 17.63 10.05 3.76
N GLU A 370 17.85 10.69 2.61
CA GLU A 370 19.18 10.78 2.01
C GLU A 370 20.16 11.55 2.90
N ALA A 371 19.72 12.66 3.48
CA ALA A 371 20.55 13.45 4.37
C ALA A 371 20.83 12.72 5.69
N ASP A 372 19.87 11.97 6.23
CA ASP A 372 20.05 11.13 7.43
C ASP A 372 21.04 9.98 7.14
N LYS A 373 20.97 9.39 5.94
CA LYS A 373 21.97 8.42 5.48
C LYS A 373 23.37 9.05 5.38
N ALA A 374 23.49 10.26 4.84
CA ALA A 374 24.76 10.99 4.79
C ALA A 374 25.29 11.28 6.21
N ALA A 375 24.41 11.70 7.13
CA ALA A 375 24.77 11.96 8.52
C ALA A 375 25.29 10.69 9.22
N ALA A 376 24.63 9.55 9.02
CA ALA A 376 25.08 8.27 9.55
C ALA A 376 26.47 7.87 9.01
N SER A 377 26.77 8.19 7.75
CA SER A 377 28.12 8.01 7.20
C SER A 377 29.14 8.92 7.90
N GLY A 378 28.82 10.19 8.10
CA GLY A 378 29.65 11.13 8.87
C GLY A 378 29.93 10.66 10.29
N MET A 379 28.92 10.12 10.98
CA MET A 379 29.07 9.56 12.33
C MET A 379 30.06 8.39 12.41
N ALA A 380 30.21 7.61 11.34
CA ALA A 380 31.24 6.57 11.30
C ALA A 380 32.67 7.16 11.32
N TYR A 381 32.89 8.30 10.66
CA TYR A 381 34.17 9.02 10.72
C TYR A 381 34.42 9.63 12.10
N VAL A 382 33.38 10.16 12.74
CA VAL A 382 33.47 10.65 14.13
C VAL A 382 33.83 9.51 15.09
N GLY A 383 33.17 8.36 14.98
CA GLY A 383 33.50 7.17 15.78
C GLY A 383 34.93 6.68 15.56
N PHE A 384 35.44 6.74 14.32
CA PHE A 384 36.83 6.41 14.03
C PHE A 384 37.80 7.41 14.66
N ALA A 385 37.48 8.70 14.64
CA ALA A 385 38.30 9.73 15.26
C ALA A 385 38.41 9.52 16.78
N ASP A 386 37.30 9.21 17.44
CA ASP A 386 37.27 8.85 18.87
C ASP A 386 38.07 7.57 19.16
N TYR A 387 37.94 6.54 18.31
CA TYR A 387 38.75 5.32 18.40
C TYR A 387 40.26 5.59 18.29
N LEU A 388 40.68 6.43 17.34
CA LEU A 388 42.08 6.83 17.22
C LEU A 388 42.57 7.54 18.48
N ALA A 389 41.78 8.50 18.98
CA ALA A 389 42.13 9.30 20.14
C ALA A 389 42.25 8.47 21.44
N THR A 390 41.39 7.47 21.62
CA THR A 390 41.28 6.71 22.87
C THR A 390 42.10 5.42 22.89
N GLN A 391 42.20 4.72 21.75
CA GLN A 391 42.79 3.38 21.67
C GLN A 391 44.12 3.34 20.93
N VAL A 392 44.31 4.17 19.90
CA VAL A 392 45.52 4.14 19.07
C VAL A 392 46.59 5.12 19.57
N LEU A 393 46.19 6.23 20.16
CA LEU A 393 47.07 7.38 20.49
C LEU A 393 47.21 7.66 21.99
N ASN A 394 47.29 6.66 22.87
CA ASN A 394 47.57 6.88 24.30
C ASN A 394 48.99 7.45 24.60
N ASP A 395 49.52 8.32 23.74
CA ASP A 395 50.63 9.23 24.00
C ASP A 395 50.08 10.67 24.21
N PRO A 396 50.26 11.28 25.40
CA PRO A 396 49.62 12.54 25.82
C PRO A 396 49.93 13.79 24.97
N TYR A 397 50.77 13.71 23.93
CA TYR A 397 51.12 14.86 23.07
C TYR A 397 50.22 15.07 21.83
N ALA A 398 49.51 14.04 21.34
CA ALA A 398 48.74 14.16 20.08
C ALA A 398 47.37 14.86 20.25
N PHE A 399 46.80 14.81 21.45
CA PHE A 399 45.44 15.28 21.75
C PHE A 399 45.31 16.82 21.68
N GLN A 400 46.37 17.56 21.98
CA GLN A 400 46.36 19.03 22.03
C GLN A 400 46.49 19.70 20.66
N GLN A 401 46.90 18.98 19.60
CA GLN A 401 47.26 19.60 18.33
C GLN A 401 46.24 19.41 17.20
N TYR A 402 45.31 18.44 17.30
CA TYR A 402 44.44 18.06 16.17
C TYR A 402 42.93 17.97 16.45
N GLY A 403 42.45 18.37 17.64
CA GLY A 403 41.05 18.79 17.85
C GLY A 403 39.99 17.88 17.22
N VAL A 404 39.95 16.61 17.63
CA VAL A 404 38.88 15.68 17.21
C VAL A 404 37.52 16.13 17.73
N SER A 405 37.48 16.86 18.85
CA SER A 405 36.25 17.38 19.43
C SER A 405 35.56 18.40 18.52
N GLU A 406 36.27 19.29 17.84
CA GLU A 406 35.63 20.44 17.19
C GLU A 406 34.97 20.06 15.86
N ALA A 407 35.61 19.22 15.04
CA ALA A 407 35.00 18.70 13.80
C ALA A 407 33.90 17.66 14.08
N ALA A 408 34.03 16.87 15.16
CA ALA A 408 32.97 15.98 15.62
C ALA A 408 31.79 16.73 16.25
N GLU A 409 32.03 17.79 17.03
CA GLU A 409 31.01 18.75 17.51
C GLU A 409 30.35 19.46 16.34
N ILE A 410 31.09 19.79 15.28
CA ILE A 410 30.57 20.40 14.07
C ILE A 410 29.75 19.41 13.22
N VAL A 411 30.18 18.17 13.01
CA VAL A 411 29.40 17.15 12.27
C VAL A 411 28.21 16.65 13.08
N ARG A 412 28.39 16.41 14.39
CA ARG A 412 27.31 16.08 15.33
C ARG A 412 26.34 17.26 15.44
N GLY A 413 26.83 18.51 15.50
CA GLY A 413 26.04 19.72 15.45
C GLY A 413 25.34 19.93 14.10
N MET A 414 25.98 19.69 12.96
CA MET A 414 25.38 19.81 11.63
C MET A 414 24.33 18.72 11.35
N ALA A 415 24.54 17.51 11.86
CA ALA A 415 23.55 16.42 11.85
C ALA A 415 22.43 16.64 12.87
N GLU A 416 22.69 17.37 13.97
CA GLU A 416 21.71 17.56 15.04
C GLU A 416 20.96 18.89 15.03
N ARG A 417 21.39 19.95 14.31
CA ARG A 417 20.70 21.22 14.00
C ARG A 417 21.70 22.36 13.77
N ASN A 418 21.36 23.32 12.91
CA ASN A 418 21.95 24.67 12.99
C ASN A 418 21.65 25.30 14.37
N ILE A 419 22.60 25.25 15.30
CA ILE A 419 22.49 25.82 16.65
C ILE A 419 23.31 27.13 16.73
N PRO A 420 22.70 28.32 16.67
CA PRO A 420 23.30 29.53 17.20
C PRO A 420 23.31 29.48 18.75
N VAL A 421 24.24 30.17 19.39
CA VAL A 421 24.68 29.98 20.79
C VAL A 421 23.63 30.26 21.90
N ASP A 422 22.36 30.53 21.59
CA ASP A 422 21.32 30.94 22.56
C ASP A 422 19.96 30.22 22.38
N TRP A 423 19.68 29.20 23.21
CA TRP A 423 18.48 28.35 23.10
C TRP A 423 17.68 28.20 24.39
N SER A 424 16.39 28.50 24.28
CA SER A 424 15.33 28.02 25.15
C SER A 424 14.78 26.67 24.66
N GLU A 425 14.11 25.92 25.52
CA GLU A 425 13.49 24.62 25.22
C GLU A 425 12.53 24.67 24.01
N GLU A 426 11.76 25.76 23.89
CA GLU A 426 10.86 26.01 22.74
C GLU A 426 11.61 26.21 21.41
N LYS A 427 12.79 26.85 21.43
CA LYS A 427 13.62 26.97 20.22
C LYS A 427 14.13 25.58 19.82
N ALA A 428 14.57 24.78 20.80
CA ALA A 428 15.07 23.40 20.63
C ALA A 428 14.07 22.55 19.87
N GLU A 429 12.83 22.54 20.32
CA GLU A 429 11.73 21.86 19.66
C GLU A 429 11.49 22.37 18.23
N LYS A 430 11.64 23.67 17.99
CA LYS A 430 11.37 24.27 16.67
C LYS A 430 12.42 23.92 15.60
N ALA A 431 13.69 23.76 15.96
CA ALA A 431 14.67 23.29 14.98
C ALA A 431 14.76 21.76 14.86
N LEU A 432 14.19 21.00 15.81
CA LEU A 432 13.95 19.56 15.59
C LEU A 432 13.11 19.33 14.35
N GLN A 433 12.21 20.27 14.05
CA GLN A 433 11.23 20.19 12.97
C GLN A 433 11.80 20.61 11.60
N GLN A 434 13.08 21.01 11.50
CA GLN A 434 13.67 21.39 10.21
C GLN A 434 14.31 20.19 9.48
N PRO A 435 14.15 20.10 8.15
CA PRO A 435 14.77 19.04 7.35
C PRO A 435 16.30 19.13 7.32
N LEU A 436 16.97 17.99 7.14
CA LEU A 436 18.43 17.87 7.08
C LEU A 436 19.02 18.41 5.75
N ASP A 437 20.16 19.10 5.81
CA ASP A 437 20.89 19.59 4.63
C ASP A 437 21.99 18.60 4.21
N LYS A 438 21.67 17.75 3.22
CA LYS A 438 22.57 16.72 2.70
C LYS A 438 23.93 17.29 2.23
N LEU A 439 23.93 18.40 1.48
CA LEU A 439 25.16 18.92 0.87
C LEU A 439 26.12 19.45 1.93
N ALA A 440 25.59 20.14 2.95
CA ALA A 440 26.39 20.60 4.09
C ALA A 440 26.99 19.41 4.86
N ILE A 441 26.19 18.36 5.10
CA ILE A 441 26.64 17.15 5.80
C ILE A 441 27.73 16.42 5.01
N GLU A 442 27.56 16.25 3.70
CA GLU A 442 28.55 15.60 2.83
C GLU A 442 29.87 16.39 2.77
N ALA A 443 29.79 17.72 2.67
CA ALA A 443 30.98 18.57 2.67
C ALA A 443 31.78 18.45 3.98
N ALA A 444 31.10 18.49 5.12
CA ALA A 444 31.73 18.35 6.43
C ALA A 444 32.31 16.94 6.64
N THR A 445 31.59 15.91 6.19
CA THR A 445 32.06 14.52 6.22
C THR A 445 33.34 14.34 5.40
N GLN A 446 33.39 14.92 4.19
CA GLN A 446 34.58 14.85 3.35
C GLN A 446 35.77 15.59 3.96
N GLU A 447 35.54 16.75 4.58
CA GLU A 447 36.59 17.48 5.30
C GLU A 447 37.17 16.65 6.45
N LEU A 448 36.30 16.05 7.27
CA LEU A 448 36.71 15.18 8.37
C LEU A 448 37.49 13.96 7.87
N ALA A 449 37.00 13.30 6.81
CA ALA A 449 37.67 12.17 6.18
C ALA A 449 39.10 12.53 5.73
N ASN A 450 39.28 13.69 5.08
CA ASN A 450 40.59 14.17 4.64
C ASN A 450 41.54 14.43 5.81
N ARG A 451 41.05 15.04 6.90
CA ARG A 451 41.84 15.28 8.12
C ARG A 451 42.26 13.98 8.79
N LEU A 452 41.36 13.01 8.91
CA LEU A 452 41.65 11.69 9.49
C LEU A 452 42.65 10.91 8.62
N TYR A 453 42.53 10.98 7.30
CA TYR A 453 43.52 10.39 6.40
C TYR A 453 44.91 11.00 6.59
N ALA A 454 45.01 12.33 6.55
CA ALA A 454 46.26 13.04 6.75
C ALA A 454 46.90 12.71 8.11
N PHE A 455 46.07 12.60 9.15
CA PHE A 455 46.49 12.16 10.47
C PHE A 455 47.09 10.74 10.43
N CYS A 456 46.37 9.77 9.86
CA CYS A 456 46.88 8.39 9.75
C CYS A 456 48.21 8.31 9.01
N VAL A 457 48.37 9.09 7.92
CA VAL A 457 49.63 9.16 7.16
C VAL A 457 50.75 9.76 8.01
N ALA A 458 50.49 10.87 8.72
CA ALA A 458 51.50 11.56 9.53
C ALA A 458 52.05 10.68 10.67
N TYR A 459 51.21 9.82 11.24
CA TYR A 459 51.58 8.90 12.33
C TYR A 459 51.87 7.46 11.85
N ASN A 460 51.97 7.25 10.53
CA ASN A 460 52.27 5.96 9.91
C ASN A 460 51.32 4.84 10.39
N ILE A 461 50.04 5.16 10.55
CA ILE A 461 48.98 4.22 10.92
C ILE A 461 48.67 3.33 9.71
N THR A 462 48.76 2.03 9.93
CA THR A 462 48.55 1.00 8.91
C THR A 462 47.27 0.21 9.18
N GLN A 463 46.78 -0.53 8.18
CA GLN A 463 45.64 -1.45 8.32
C GLN A 463 45.84 -2.48 9.44
N ALA A 464 47.09 -2.84 9.77
CA ALA A 464 47.38 -3.82 10.83
C ALA A 464 47.20 -3.25 12.25
N GLN A 465 47.19 -1.92 12.40
CA GLN A 465 47.11 -1.25 13.71
C GLN A 465 45.68 -0.80 14.08
N VAL A 466 44.74 -0.91 13.15
CA VAL A 466 43.36 -0.45 13.33
C VAL A 466 42.39 -1.59 13.11
N SER A 467 41.32 -1.65 13.91
CA SER A 467 40.25 -2.60 13.66
C SER A 467 39.48 -2.21 12.39
N LYS A 468 39.44 -3.11 11.40
CA LYS A 468 38.70 -2.89 10.14
C LYS A 468 37.22 -2.51 10.35
N GLN A 469 36.61 -2.96 11.45
CA GLN A 469 35.21 -2.64 11.78
C GLN A 469 35.03 -1.21 12.32
N MET A 470 36.10 -0.59 12.82
CA MET A 470 36.07 0.76 13.41
C MET A 470 36.50 1.84 12.43
N VAL A 471 36.99 1.46 11.24
CA VAL A 471 37.44 2.40 10.21
C VAL A 471 36.42 2.42 9.08
N PRO A 472 35.93 3.60 8.65
CA PRO A 472 35.14 3.73 7.44
C PRO A 472 35.85 3.04 6.26
N ALA A 473 35.12 2.17 5.53
CA ALA A 473 35.72 1.31 4.51
C ALA A 473 36.53 2.09 3.46
N ALA A 474 35.99 3.22 3.00
CA ALA A 474 36.65 4.11 2.04
C ALA A 474 37.99 4.65 2.55
N LEU A 475 38.15 4.83 3.87
CA LEU A 475 39.40 5.26 4.48
C LEU A 475 40.34 4.08 4.73
N TYR A 476 39.82 2.94 5.19
CA TYR A 476 40.61 1.74 5.47
C TYR A 476 41.39 1.26 4.24
N ASP A 477 40.74 1.28 3.07
CA ASP A 477 41.34 0.84 1.81
C ASP A 477 42.48 1.77 1.34
N LEU A 478 42.53 3.01 1.82
CA LEU A 478 43.60 3.97 1.55
C LEU A 478 44.79 3.84 2.52
N LEU A 479 44.63 3.14 3.65
CA LEU A 479 45.71 2.91 4.60
C LEU A 479 46.68 1.84 4.06
N PRO A 480 47.99 1.98 4.28
CA PRO A 480 48.96 0.97 3.88
C PRO A 480 48.72 -0.37 4.61
N PRO A 481 48.85 -1.53 3.94
CA PRO A 481 48.78 -2.83 4.57
C PRO A 481 50.03 -3.00 5.43
N GLY A 482 49.90 -2.94 6.76
CA GLY A 482 51.06 -2.98 7.66
C GLY A 482 51.92 -4.23 7.41
N TYR A 483 53.24 -4.07 7.41
CA TYR A 483 54.15 -5.22 7.34
C TYR A 483 54.03 -6.02 8.65
N ALA A 484 53.62 -7.28 8.57
CA ALA A 484 53.80 -8.21 9.67
C ALA A 484 55.30 -8.34 9.95
N TYR A 485 55.77 -7.76 11.06
CA TYR A 485 57.09 -8.07 11.59
C TYR A 485 57.07 -9.55 12.04
N TYR A 486 57.37 -10.47 11.12
CA TYR A 486 57.81 -11.80 11.49
C TYR A 486 59.20 -11.64 12.11
N GLY A 487 59.25 -11.58 13.44
CA GLY A 487 60.50 -11.50 14.20
C GLY A 487 61.41 -12.68 13.85
N SER A 488 62.66 -12.35 13.52
CA SER A 488 63.82 -13.25 13.47
C SER A 488 64.34 -13.56 14.86
#